data_AF-A0A2A7A1Q1-F1
#
_entry.id   AF-A0A2A7A1Q1-F1
#
_cell.length_a   1.000
_cell.length_b   1.000
_cell.length_c   1.000
_cell.angle_alpha   90.00
_cell.angle_beta   90.00
_cell.angle_gamma   90.00
#
_symmetry.space_group_name_H-M   'P 1'
#
loop_
_entity.id
_entity.type
_entity.pdbx_description
1 polymer ?
#
loop_
_entity_poly.entity_id
_entity_poly.type
_entity_poly.pdbx_seq_one_letter_code
_entity_poly.pdbx_strand_id
1 'polypeptide(L)'
;MPPILNQDIRERVRTTISKRAPQNTTKQIKLENIENFNNLSREGLENGNIERRILLYETHSHEKVYMQYPGIESKRNGQRNFMLDARPIIQKSDGEIVPDMNFGRIWDIIDRIGQGHQANLDVLAVLFLRIAYMIGYQHNDTEYLSETINVITGEVIESSMTRFCWNSLILDPDVVETLGDSFGLLGGVSLEGFLYYNDLLAQNEDCKYSYLKGQQWDFKSGRINNCLSHLTVIAHMQGHMGISELINKFQHGGVAPLAQNKFNEVCGDLVIQE
;
A
#
# COMPACT_ATOMS: atom_id res chain seq x y z
N MET A 1 -21.83 0.64 -10.63
CA MET A 1 -22.42 -0.52 -11.35
C MET A 1 -23.33 -1.28 -10.38
N PRO A 2 -24.20 -2.24 -10.79
CA PRO A 2 -24.95 -3.01 -9.79
C PRO A 2 -23.99 -3.88 -8.95
N PRO A 3 -24.22 -4.03 -7.63
CA PRO A 3 -23.35 -4.82 -6.77
C PRO A 3 -23.32 -6.29 -7.22
N ILE A 4 -22.13 -6.89 -7.23
CA ILE A 4 -21.95 -8.31 -7.58
C ILE A 4 -22.18 -9.22 -6.36
N LEU A 5 -22.43 -10.50 -6.59
CA LEU A 5 -22.68 -11.44 -5.49
C LEU A 5 -21.40 -11.70 -4.69
N ASN A 6 -21.55 -12.01 -3.41
CA ASN A 6 -20.40 -12.29 -2.54
C ASN A 6 -19.55 -13.48 -3.05
N GLN A 7 -20.20 -14.49 -3.65
CA GLN A 7 -19.47 -15.59 -4.29
C GLN A 7 -18.59 -15.11 -5.45
N ASP A 8 -19.10 -14.21 -6.30
CA ASP A 8 -18.34 -13.64 -7.42
C ASP A 8 -17.14 -12.84 -6.92
N ILE A 9 -17.31 -12.06 -5.86
CA ILE A 9 -16.20 -11.34 -5.20
C ILE A 9 -15.11 -12.31 -4.80
N ARG A 10 -15.49 -13.37 -4.07
CA ARG A 10 -14.57 -14.38 -3.53
C ARG A 10 -13.83 -15.13 -4.63
N GLU A 11 -14.50 -15.47 -5.72
CA GLU A 11 -13.88 -16.11 -6.89
C GLU A 11 -12.86 -15.18 -7.58
N ARG A 12 -13.20 -13.90 -7.76
CA ARG A 12 -12.33 -12.92 -8.44
C ARG A 12 -11.10 -12.50 -7.63
N VAL A 13 -11.17 -12.52 -6.29
CA VAL A 13 -10.01 -12.21 -5.45
C VAL A 13 -9.10 -13.40 -5.18
N ARG A 14 -9.60 -14.63 -5.41
CA ARG A 14 -8.88 -15.88 -5.15
C ARG A 14 -7.48 -15.85 -5.75
N THR A 15 -6.50 -16.29 -4.97
CA THR A 15 -5.08 -16.11 -5.28
C THR A 15 -4.30 -17.39 -4.97
N THR A 16 -3.34 -17.72 -5.83
CA THR A 16 -2.38 -18.81 -5.60
C THR A 16 -1.03 -18.25 -5.16
N ILE A 17 -0.45 -18.83 -4.10
CA ILE A 17 0.87 -18.45 -3.58
C ILE A 17 1.73 -19.69 -3.44
N SER A 18 2.97 -19.64 -3.92
CA SER A 18 3.86 -20.78 -3.76
C SER A 18 4.39 -20.94 -2.33
N LYS A 19 4.38 -22.17 -1.81
CA LYS A 19 4.93 -22.57 -0.50
C LYS A 19 6.45 -22.45 -0.41
N ARG A 20 7.16 -22.58 -1.53
CA ARG A 20 8.63 -22.69 -1.53
C ARG A 20 9.34 -21.33 -1.59
N ALA A 21 8.75 -20.37 -2.28
CA ALA A 21 9.05 -18.94 -2.21
C ALA A 21 8.07 -18.20 -3.14
N PRO A 22 7.45 -17.10 -2.71
CA PRO A 22 6.83 -16.18 -3.66
C PRO A 22 7.90 -15.76 -4.68
N GLN A 23 7.59 -16.00 -5.94
CA GLN A 23 8.52 -16.36 -7.01
C GLN A 23 9.51 -15.25 -7.39
N ASN A 24 10.57 -15.62 -8.13
CA ASN A 24 11.52 -14.69 -8.75
C ASN A 24 10.83 -13.54 -9.51
N THR A 25 9.65 -13.78 -10.08
CA THR A 25 8.83 -12.77 -10.77
C THR A 25 8.46 -11.61 -9.86
N THR A 26 7.90 -11.86 -8.66
CA THR A 26 7.61 -10.80 -7.68
C THR A 26 8.87 -10.04 -7.29
N LYS A 27 10.01 -10.73 -7.15
CA LYS A 27 11.29 -10.08 -6.84
C LYS A 27 11.74 -9.15 -7.96
N GLN A 28 11.58 -9.54 -9.24
CA GLN A 28 11.94 -8.71 -10.39
C GLN A 28 11.05 -7.47 -10.49
N ILE A 29 9.73 -7.64 -10.41
CA ILE A 29 8.74 -6.54 -10.39
C ILE A 29 9.09 -5.53 -9.28
N LYS A 30 9.37 -6.04 -8.08
CA LYS A 30 9.77 -5.23 -6.93
C LYS A 30 11.06 -4.44 -7.17
N LEU A 31 12.09 -5.08 -7.74
CA LEU A 31 13.37 -4.43 -8.03
C LEU A 31 13.22 -3.33 -9.08
N GLU A 32 12.45 -3.56 -10.15
CA GLU A 32 12.15 -2.56 -11.17
C GLU A 32 11.45 -1.34 -10.56
N ASN A 33 10.45 -1.55 -9.69
CA ASN A 33 9.81 -0.43 -8.99
C ASN A 33 10.82 0.31 -8.10
N ILE A 34 11.60 -0.41 -7.27
CA ILE A 34 12.60 0.23 -6.40
C ILE A 34 13.56 1.10 -7.21
N GLU A 35 14.09 0.59 -8.32
CA GLU A 35 15.01 1.31 -9.19
C GLU A 35 14.35 2.59 -9.74
N ASN A 36 13.17 2.47 -10.34
CA ASN A 36 12.49 3.60 -10.96
C ASN A 36 12.08 4.68 -9.94
N PHE A 37 11.53 4.31 -8.78
CA PHE A 37 11.17 5.28 -7.74
C PHE A 37 12.40 5.96 -7.12
N ASN A 38 13.50 5.23 -6.94
CA ASN A 38 14.75 5.81 -6.43
C ASN A 38 15.40 6.77 -7.43
N ASN A 39 15.22 6.53 -8.73
CA ASN A 39 15.77 7.37 -9.81
C ASN A 39 14.99 8.67 -10.06
N LEU A 40 13.86 8.90 -9.39
CA LEU A 40 13.12 10.16 -9.51
C LEU A 40 14.01 11.37 -9.12
N SER A 41 14.09 12.36 -10.01
CA SER A 41 14.90 13.56 -9.75
C SER A 41 14.36 14.34 -8.56
N ARG A 42 15.27 14.71 -7.65
CA ARG A 42 15.00 15.51 -6.45
C ARG A 42 15.73 16.86 -6.48
N GLU A 43 16.23 17.26 -7.65
CA GLU A 43 16.94 18.53 -7.83
C GLU A 43 16.02 19.71 -7.49
N GLY A 44 16.52 20.62 -6.65
CA GLY A 44 15.77 21.81 -6.22
C GLY A 44 14.61 21.53 -5.26
N LEU A 45 14.42 20.28 -4.82
CA LEU A 45 13.36 19.91 -3.88
C LEU A 45 13.85 19.86 -2.44
N GLU A 46 12.97 20.22 -1.51
CA GLU A 46 13.21 20.21 -0.07
C GLU A 46 11.93 19.86 0.68
N ASN A 47 11.98 18.81 1.52
CA ASN A 47 10.84 18.39 2.34
C ASN A 47 10.27 19.55 3.18
N GLY A 48 8.96 19.73 3.15
CA GLY A 48 8.24 20.78 3.88
C GLY A 48 8.34 22.18 3.26
N ASN A 49 8.96 22.32 2.09
CA ASN A 49 9.11 23.60 1.40
C ASN A 49 8.69 23.48 -0.07
N ILE A 50 9.54 22.89 -0.92
CA ILE A 50 9.26 22.63 -2.33
C ILE A 50 9.32 21.13 -2.56
N GLU A 51 8.18 20.53 -2.87
CA GLU A 51 8.08 19.08 -3.11
C GLU A 51 7.52 18.82 -4.49
N ARG A 52 7.70 17.61 -5.00
CA ARG A 52 7.09 17.14 -6.24
C ARG A 52 6.19 15.96 -5.95
N ARG A 53 5.07 15.88 -6.66
CA ARG A 53 4.16 14.74 -6.60
C ARG A 53 3.84 14.23 -7.99
N ILE A 54 3.80 12.92 -8.15
CA ILE A 54 3.40 12.24 -9.39
C ILE A 54 2.07 11.56 -9.14
N LEU A 55 1.06 11.84 -9.98
CA LEU A 55 -0.24 11.20 -9.92
C LEU A 55 -0.12 9.76 -10.44
N LEU A 56 -0.30 8.77 -9.58
CA LEU A 56 -0.08 7.37 -9.93
C LEU A 56 -1.39 6.56 -10.04
N TYR A 57 -2.43 6.98 -9.32
CA TYR A 57 -3.77 6.39 -9.41
C TYR A 57 -4.85 7.48 -9.43
N GLU A 58 -5.93 7.20 -10.15
CA GLU A 58 -7.21 7.88 -10.00
C GLU A 58 -8.28 6.81 -9.71
N THR A 59 -9.04 6.99 -8.63
CA THR A 59 -10.09 6.05 -8.23
C THR A 59 -11.38 6.31 -8.99
N HIS A 60 -12.31 5.35 -8.94
CA HIS A 60 -13.67 5.52 -9.49
C HIS A 60 -14.46 6.61 -8.75
N SER A 61 -14.07 6.93 -7.51
CA SER A 61 -14.61 8.05 -6.74
C SER A 61 -13.92 9.39 -7.05
N HIS A 62 -13.10 9.44 -8.11
CA HIS A 62 -12.32 10.61 -8.52
C HIS A 62 -11.34 11.12 -7.46
N GLU A 63 -10.84 10.20 -6.62
CA GLU A 63 -9.74 10.50 -5.71
C GLU A 63 -8.43 10.32 -6.47
N LYS A 64 -7.54 11.29 -6.32
CA LYS A 64 -6.21 11.26 -6.92
C LYS A 64 -5.19 10.80 -5.87
N VAL A 65 -4.47 9.72 -6.17
CA VAL A 65 -3.44 9.18 -5.28
C VAL A 65 -2.07 9.44 -5.89
N TYR A 66 -1.28 10.23 -5.18
CA TYR A 66 0.04 10.66 -5.60
C TYR A 66 1.14 9.96 -4.79
N MET A 67 2.33 9.85 -5.37
CA MET A 67 3.56 9.74 -4.61
C MET A 67 4.25 11.11 -4.54
N GLN A 68 4.43 11.65 -3.33
CA GLN A 68 5.00 12.97 -3.08
C GLN A 68 6.35 12.90 -2.36
N TYR A 69 7.33 13.67 -2.81
CA TYR A 69 8.71 13.61 -2.34
C TYR A 69 9.39 14.98 -2.44
N PRO A 70 10.44 15.26 -1.64
CA PRO A 70 11.00 14.43 -0.58
C PRO A 70 10.10 14.31 0.67
N GLY A 71 10.13 13.15 1.32
CA GLY A 71 9.43 12.90 2.59
C GLY A 71 10.26 13.27 3.83
N ILE A 72 9.64 13.17 5.02
CA ILE A 72 10.25 13.63 6.28
C ILE A 72 11.52 12.87 6.65
N GLU A 73 11.68 11.62 6.20
CA GLU A 73 12.86 10.81 6.51
C GLU A 73 14.12 11.27 5.76
N SER A 74 13.98 12.10 4.72
CA SER A 74 15.07 12.72 3.96
C SER A 74 15.87 13.79 4.73
N LYS A 75 15.28 14.34 5.80
CA LYS A 75 15.91 15.34 6.68
C LYS A 75 16.42 14.75 7.99
N ARG A 76 16.30 13.43 8.19
CA ARG A 76 16.71 12.80 9.45
C ARG A 76 18.23 12.73 9.56
N ASN A 77 18.73 12.83 10.78
CA ASN A 77 20.15 12.65 11.08
C ASN A 77 20.48 11.18 11.34
N GLY A 78 21.70 10.76 10.96
CA GLY A 78 22.27 9.47 11.30
C GLY A 78 21.83 8.30 10.40
N GLN A 79 21.90 7.08 10.94
CA GLN A 79 21.73 5.82 10.18
C GLN A 79 20.30 5.57 9.67
N ARG A 80 19.33 6.38 10.10
CA ARG A 80 17.93 6.31 9.63
C ARG A 80 17.59 7.41 8.62
N ASN A 81 18.61 8.13 8.12
CA ASN A 81 18.42 9.09 7.04
C ASN A 81 18.10 8.35 5.75
N PHE A 82 16.94 8.63 5.17
CA PHE A 82 16.53 8.09 3.88
C PHE A 82 16.34 9.23 2.89
N MET A 83 17.41 9.59 2.17
CA MET A 83 17.43 10.73 1.24
C MET A 83 16.38 10.64 0.11
N LEU A 84 15.96 9.42 -0.23
CA LEU A 84 14.99 9.17 -1.30
C LEU A 84 13.55 9.03 -0.78
N ASP A 85 13.31 9.39 0.49
CA ASP A 85 11.99 9.26 1.10
C ASP A 85 10.89 9.96 0.31
N ALA A 86 9.73 9.32 0.29
CA ALA A 86 8.51 9.77 -0.35
C ALA A 86 7.32 9.36 0.51
N ARG A 87 6.15 9.91 0.22
CA ARG A 87 4.91 9.51 0.89
C ARG A 87 3.73 9.50 -0.07
N PRO A 88 2.80 8.55 0.10
CA PRO A 88 1.53 8.63 -0.60
C PRO A 88 0.69 9.80 -0.08
N ILE A 89 -0.03 10.44 -0.99
CA ILE A 89 -1.00 11.50 -0.70
C ILE A 89 -2.30 11.19 -1.43
N ILE A 90 -3.44 11.33 -0.75
CA ILE A 90 -4.76 11.25 -1.38
C ILE A 90 -5.34 12.66 -1.43
N GLN A 91 -5.74 13.08 -2.63
CA GLN A 91 -6.63 14.21 -2.84
C GLN A 91 -8.02 13.68 -3.16
N LYS A 92 -9.03 14.09 -2.38
CA LYS A 92 -10.43 13.75 -2.65
C LYS A 92 -10.93 14.48 -3.90
N SER A 93 -12.10 14.08 -4.39
CA SER A 93 -12.75 14.69 -5.56
C SER A 93 -13.10 16.17 -5.38
N ASP A 94 -13.29 16.63 -4.14
CA ASP A 94 -13.50 18.05 -3.79
C ASP A 94 -12.19 18.85 -3.67
N GLY A 95 -11.03 18.20 -3.85
CA GLY A 95 -9.71 18.81 -3.74
C GLY A 95 -9.08 18.75 -2.34
N GLU A 96 -9.80 18.28 -1.32
CA GLU A 96 -9.27 18.13 0.04
C GLU A 96 -8.14 17.10 0.08
N ILE A 97 -7.01 17.46 0.70
CA ILE A 97 -5.90 16.54 0.96
C ILE A 97 -6.17 15.78 2.25
N VAL A 98 -6.18 14.45 2.15
CA VAL A 98 -6.37 13.57 3.30
C VAL A 98 -5.09 13.59 4.14
N PRO A 99 -5.19 13.73 5.48
CA PRO A 99 -4.02 13.68 6.33
C PRO A 99 -3.33 12.32 6.25
N ASP A 100 -2.00 12.31 6.33
CA ASP A 100 -1.19 11.09 6.30
C ASP A 100 -1.73 10.01 7.25
N MET A 101 -1.73 8.75 6.79
CA MET A 101 -2.16 7.62 7.59
C MET A 101 -0.93 6.92 8.18
N ASN A 102 -0.77 7.03 9.49
CA ASN A 102 0.15 6.16 10.22
C ASN A 102 -0.47 4.76 10.40
N PHE A 103 0.34 3.80 10.85
CA PHE A 103 -0.10 2.44 11.15
C PHE A 103 -1.33 2.38 12.06
N GLY A 104 -1.39 3.22 13.10
CA GLY A 104 -2.55 3.28 13.99
C GLY A 104 -3.83 3.60 13.24
N ARG A 105 -3.83 4.63 12.39
CA ARG A 105 -5.00 5.01 11.58
C ARG A 105 -5.39 3.93 10.56
N ILE A 106 -4.41 3.26 9.95
CA ILE A 106 -4.68 2.12 9.05
C ILE A 106 -5.36 0.99 9.82
N TRP A 107 -4.88 0.68 11.03
CA TRP A 107 -5.47 -0.37 11.87
C TRP A 107 -6.84 0.02 12.41
N ASP A 108 -7.07 1.29 12.76
CA ASP A 108 -8.40 1.78 13.15
C ASP A 108 -9.42 1.64 12.00
N ILE A 109 -8.98 1.86 10.76
CA ILE A 109 -9.80 1.62 9.57
C ILE A 109 -10.13 0.13 9.42
N ILE A 110 -9.12 -0.74 9.52
CA ILE A 110 -9.32 -2.20 9.45
C ILE A 110 -10.25 -2.67 10.58
N ASP A 111 -10.06 -2.19 11.80
CA ASP A 111 -10.88 -2.50 12.98
C ASP A 111 -12.35 -2.14 12.75
N ARG A 112 -12.63 -0.93 12.25
CA ARG A 112 -13.99 -0.50 11.88
C ARG A 112 -14.62 -1.41 10.83
N ILE A 113 -13.86 -1.80 9.80
CA ILE A 113 -14.35 -2.75 8.79
C ILE A 113 -14.71 -4.09 9.47
N GLY A 114 -13.88 -4.60 10.37
CA GLY A 114 -14.18 -5.87 11.03
C GLY A 114 -15.36 -5.82 12.00
N GLN A 115 -15.58 -4.70 12.68
CA GLN A 115 -16.75 -4.51 13.55
C GLN A 115 -18.07 -4.50 12.75
N GLY A 116 -18.07 -3.93 11.55
CA GLY A 116 -19.26 -3.86 10.69
C GLY A 116 -19.43 -5.03 9.71
N HIS A 117 -18.32 -5.66 9.28
CA HIS A 117 -18.27 -6.55 8.13
C HIS A 117 -17.30 -7.73 8.33
N GLN A 118 -17.36 -8.38 9.49
CA GLN A 118 -16.48 -9.50 9.85
C GLN A 118 -16.38 -10.59 8.77
N ALA A 119 -17.48 -10.86 8.05
CA ALA A 119 -17.54 -11.87 6.98
C ALA A 119 -16.69 -11.54 5.73
N ASN A 120 -16.20 -10.31 5.59
CA ASN A 120 -15.38 -9.87 4.46
C ASN A 120 -13.91 -9.62 4.86
N LEU A 121 -13.52 -9.91 6.10
CA LEU A 121 -12.15 -9.71 6.57
C LEU A 121 -11.14 -10.61 5.85
N ASP A 122 -11.55 -11.80 5.43
CA ASP A 122 -10.72 -12.71 4.64
C ASP A 122 -10.46 -12.16 3.23
N VAL A 123 -11.46 -11.57 2.59
CA VAL A 123 -11.32 -10.86 1.31
C VAL A 123 -10.35 -9.68 1.46
N LEU A 124 -10.50 -8.87 2.51
CA LEU A 124 -9.57 -7.77 2.79
C LEU A 124 -8.14 -8.28 3.03
N ALA A 125 -7.98 -9.39 3.77
CA ALA A 125 -6.69 -10.02 3.98
C ALA A 125 -6.05 -10.48 2.65
N VAL A 126 -6.84 -11.04 1.73
CA VAL A 126 -6.37 -11.42 0.38
C VAL A 126 -5.92 -10.20 -0.41
N LEU A 127 -6.62 -9.07 -0.35
CA LEU A 127 -6.21 -7.85 -1.04
C LEU A 127 -4.85 -7.34 -0.51
N PHE A 128 -4.65 -7.29 0.80
CA PHE A 128 -3.35 -6.95 1.38
C PHE A 128 -2.26 -7.97 1.04
N LEU A 129 -2.61 -9.25 0.96
CA LEU A 129 -1.70 -10.31 0.55
C LEU A 129 -1.25 -10.15 -0.91
N ARG A 130 -2.17 -9.74 -1.79
CA ARG A 130 -1.85 -9.42 -3.19
C ARG A 130 -0.91 -8.21 -3.27
N ILE A 131 -1.10 -7.18 -2.46
CA ILE A 131 -0.17 -6.04 -2.37
C ILE A 131 1.22 -6.49 -1.86
N ALA A 132 1.24 -7.32 -0.81
CA ALA A 132 2.47 -7.83 -0.22
C ALA A 132 3.36 -8.55 -1.25
N TYR A 133 2.74 -9.35 -2.12
CA TYR A 133 3.42 -10.18 -3.11
C TYR A 133 3.31 -9.67 -4.56
N MET A 134 2.81 -8.45 -4.74
CA MET A 134 2.63 -7.82 -6.05
C MET A 134 1.86 -8.69 -7.06
N ILE A 135 0.79 -9.35 -6.60
CA ILE A 135 0.00 -10.31 -7.39
C ILE A 135 -1.03 -9.58 -8.23
N GLY A 136 -0.96 -9.77 -9.56
CA GLY A 136 -1.84 -9.12 -10.52
C GLY A 136 -1.45 -7.67 -10.79
N TYR A 137 -0.17 -7.32 -10.65
CA TYR A 137 0.33 -6.00 -11.00
C TYR A 137 0.52 -5.87 -12.51
N GLN A 138 0.31 -4.67 -13.02
CA GLN A 138 0.50 -4.33 -14.42
C GLN A 138 1.75 -3.47 -14.59
N HIS A 139 2.62 -3.84 -15.52
CA HIS A 139 3.76 -3.02 -15.93
C HIS A 139 3.27 -1.84 -16.78
N ASN A 140 3.72 -0.63 -16.44
CA ASN A 140 3.40 0.60 -17.14
C ASN A 140 4.68 1.34 -17.51
N ASP A 141 4.73 1.88 -18.72
CA ASP A 141 5.73 2.85 -19.18
C ASP A 141 5.00 3.91 -19.98
N THR A 142 4.59 4.99 -19.30
CA THR A 142 3.74 6.05 -19.87
C THR A 142 4.04 7.39 -19.20
N GLU A 143 3.42 8.45 -19.69
CA GLU A 143 3.48 9.77 -19.08
C GLU A 143 2.46 9.93 -17.93
N TYR A 144 2.92 10.49 -16.82
CA TYR A 144 2.11 10.79 -15.65
C TYR A 144 2.16 12.27 -15.32
N LEU A 145 1.05 12.81 -14.80
CA LEU A 145 1.00 14.18 -14.30
C LEU A 145 1.97 14.31 -13.11
N SER A 146 2.85 15.29 -13.21
CA SER A 146 3.85 15.63 -12.21
C SER A 146 3.70 17.09 -11.83
N GLU A 147 3.57 17.38 -10.54
CA GLU A 147 3.33 18.72 -10.02
C GLU A 147 4.41 19.07 -9.00
N THR A 148 5.09 20.19 -9.21
CA THR A 148 5.95 20.82 -8.21
C THR A 148 5.08 21.75 -7.36
N ILE A 149 5.10 21.56 -6.04
CA ILE A 149 4.23 22.25 -5.10
C ILE A 149 5.03 23.03 -4.06
N ASN A 150 4.49 24.17 -3.64
CA ASN A 150 4.90 24.84 -2.43
C ASN A 150 4.08 24.25 -1.27
N VAL A 151 4.73 23.53 -0.36
CA VAL A 151 4.04 22.85 0.76
C VAL A 151 3.48 23.85 1.78
N ILE A 152 4.09 25.04 1.90
CA ILE A 152 3.68 26.07 2.86
C ILE A 152 2.40 26.76 2.39
N THR A 153 2.30 27.09 1.10
CA THR A 153 1.12 27.76 0.53
C THR A 153 0.07 26.79 0.00
N GLY A 154 0.45 25.55 -0.30
CA GLY A 154 -0.39 24.55 -0.96
C GLY A 154 -0.52 24.75 -2.47
N GLU A 155 0.18 25.73 -3.04
CA GLU A 155 0.07 26.08 -4.46
C GLU A 155 0.90 25.13 -5.35
N VAL A 156 0.34 24.80 -6.52
CA VAL A 156 1.08 24.15 -7.60
C VAL A 156 1.87 25.22 -8.34
N ILE A 157 3.20 25.11 -8.29
CA ILE A 157 4.15 26.02 -8.93
C ILE A 157 4.29 25.67 -10.41
N GLU A 158 4.34 24.38 -10.72
CA GLU A 158 4.58 23.87 -12.06
C GLU A 158 3.85 22.53 -12.23
N SER A 159 3.25 22.33 -13.40
CA SER A 159 2.68 21.06 -13.83
C SER A 159 3.35 20.61 -15.12
N SER A 160 3.74 19.35 -15.19
CA SER A 160 4.35 18.74 -16.37
C SER A 160 3.92 17.28 -16.51
N MET A 161 4.22 16.68 -17.66
CA MET A 161 4.09 15.25 -17.87
C MET A 161 5.47 14.61 -17.74
N THR A 162 5.60 13.58 -16.91
CA THR A 162 6.85 12.84 -16.71
C THR A 162 6.65 11.40 -17.15
N ARG A 163 7.47 10.91 -18.09
CA ARG A 163 7.51 9.50 -18.44
C ARG A 163 8.05 8.71 -17.25
N PHE A 164 7.30 7.70 -16.80
CA PHE A 164 7.64 6.91 -15.63
C PHE A 164 7.30 5.44 -15.87
N CYS A 165 8.25 4.56 -15.54
CA CYS A 165 8.13 3.11 -15.68
C CYS A 165 7.96 2.48 -14.30
N TRP A 166 6.89 1.70 -14.10
CA TRP A 166 6.64 1.00 -12.84
C TRP A 166 5.50 -0.01 -12.97
N ASN A 167 5.41 -0.92 -12.01
CA ASN A 167 4.36 -1.89 -11.88
C ASN A 167 3.32 -1.41 -10.86
N SER A 168 2.07 -1.27 -11.29
CA SER A 168 0.96 -0.78 -10.47
C SER A 168 0.02 -1.90 -10.05
N LEU A 169 -0.53 -1.79 -8.83
CA LEU A 169 -1.68 -2.60 -8.41
C LEU A 169 -2.87 -2.42 -9.37
N ILE A 170 -3.47 -3.53 -9.79
CA ILE A 170 -4.76 -3.55 -10.50
C ILE A 170 -5.82 -4.16 -9.59
N LEU A 171 -6.89 -3.40 -9.38
CA LEU A 171 -8.06 -3.82 -8.62
C LEU A 171 -9.23 -4.07 -9.58
N ASP A 172 -10.02 -5.11 -9.33
CA ASP A 172 -11.25 -5.35 -10.08
C ASP A 172 -12.30 -4.30 -9.65
N PRO A 173 -12.75 -3.42 -10.58
CA PRO A 173 -13.67 -2.33 -10.27
C PRO A 173 -14.96 -2.80 -9.59
N ASP A 174 -15.56 -3.89 -10.06
CA ASP A 174 -16.82 -4.41 -9.52
C ASP A 174 -16.63 -4.88 -8.07
N VAL A 175 -15.48 -5.50 -7.79
CA VAL A 175 -15.13 -5.98 -6.46
C VAL A 175 -14.93 -4.82 -5.50
N VAL A 176 -14.13 -3.82 -5.87
CA VAL A 176 -13.84 -2.69 -4.97
C VAL A 176 -15.04 -1.76 -4.79
N GLU A 177 -15.86 -1.57 -5.82
CA GLU A 177 -17.12 -0.82 -5.72
C GLU A 177 -18.10 -1.55 -4.79
N THR A 178 -18.33 -2.85 -4.99
CA THR A 178 -19.27 -3.63 -4.16
C THR A 178 -18.83 -3.73 -2.69
N LEU A 179 -17.53 -3.92 -2.44
CA LEU A 179 -16.97 -3.90 -1.08
C LEU A 179 -17.01 -2.49 -0.49
N GLY A 180 -16.70 -1.47 -1.28
CA GLY A 180 -16.74 -0.06 -0.89
C GLY A 180 -18.14 0.39 -0.47
N ASP A 181 -19.18 0.01 -1.22
CA ASP A 181 -20.58 0.27 -0.89
C ASP A 181 -20.97 -0.36 0.45
N SER A 182 -20.39 -1.52 0.76
CA SER A 182 -20.62 -2.19 2.04
C SER A 182 -19.90 -1.48 3.19
N PHE A 183 -18.61 -1.17 3.02
CA PHE A 183 -17.77 -0.62 4.09
C PHE A 183 -17.98 0.87 4.35
N GLY A 184 -18.51 1.61 3.36
CA GLY A 184 -18.61 3.06 3.39
C GLY A 184 -17.24 3.75 3.32
N LEU A 185 -17.21 5.04 3.70
CA LEU A 185 -15.99 5.84 3.65
C LEU A 185 -15.03 5.52 4.81
N LEU A 186 -13.79 5.19 4.45
CA LEU A 186 -12.73 4.74 5.35
C LEU A 186 -11.85 5.91 5.81
N GLY A 187 -12.36 6.70 6.76
CA GLY A 187 -11.65 7.92 7.19
C GLY A 187 -11.70 9.02 6.14
N GLY A 188 -12.80 9.07 5.38
CA GLY A 188 -13.08 10.06 4.35
C GLY A 188 -12.62 9.68 2.94
N VAL A 189 -12.18 8.44 2.72
CA VAL A 189 -11.77 7.93 1.40
C VAL A 189 -12.47 6.63 1.04
N SER A 190 -12.52 6.32 -0.26
CA SER A 190 -13.02 5.04 -0.76
C SER A 190 -12.11 3.87 -0.35
N LEU A 191 -12.64 2.64 -0.41
CA LEU A 191 -11.82 1.42 -0.26
C LEU A 191 -10.70 1.37 -1.29
N GLU A 192 -10.98 1.76 -2.54
CA GLU A 192 -10.00 1.78 -3.62
C GLU A 192 -8.84 2.75 -3.30
N GLY A 193 -9.16 3.98 -2.88
CA GLY A 193 -8.16 4.97 -2.47
C GLY A 193 -7.34 4.51 -1.28
N PHE A 194 -7.97 3.84 -0.31
CA PHE A 194 -7.27 3.23 0.83
C PHE A 194 -6.29 2.12 0.40
N LEU A 195 -6.67 1.25 -0.55
CA LEU A 195 -5.80 0.18 -1.04
C LEU A 195 -4.63 0.72 -1.87
N TYR A 196 -4.86 1.69 -2.75
CA TYR A 196 -3.79 2.36 -3.50
C TYR A 196 -2.83 3.12 -2.59
N TYR A 197 -3.33 3.78 -1.54
CA TYR A 197 -2.48 4.41 -0.53
C TYR A 197 -1.56 3.40 0.14
N ASN A 198 -2.09 2.24 0.54
CA ASN A 198 -1.30 1.19 1.17
C ASN A 198 -0.28 0.57 0.21
N ASP A 199 -0.59 0.44 -1.10
CA ASP A 199 0.40 -0.02 -2.09
C ASP A 199 1.56 0.98 -2.22
N LEU A 200 1.28 2.27 -2.35
CA LEU A 200 2.33 3.29 -2.44
C LEU A 200 3.11 3.46 -1.13
N LEU A 201 2.46 3.30 0.03
CA LEU A 201 3.15 3.25 1.32
C LEU A 201 4.11 2.06 1.38
N ALA A 202 3.66 0.89 0.94
CA ALA A 202 4.47 -0.31 0.87
C ALA A 202 5.63 -0.17 -0.12
N GLN A 203 5.41 0.53 -1.24
CA GLN A 203 6.44 0.87 -2.21
C GLN A 203 7.51 1.80 -1.62
N ASN A 204 7.14 2.80 -0.80
CA ASN A 204 8.13 3.64 -0.11
C ASN A 204 8.98 2.80 0.86
N GLU A 205 8.37 1.89 1.62
CA GLU A 205 9.10 1.00 2.53
C GLU A 205 10.09 0.09 1.79
N ASP A 206 9.74 -0.38 0.59
CA ASP A 206 10.68 -1.13 -0.26
C ASP A 206 11.90 -0.30 -0.65
N CYS A 207 11.68 0.93 -1.11
CA CYS A 207 12.73 1.87 -1.48
C CYS A 207 13.64 2.16 -0.27
N LYS A 208 13.03 2.43 0.90
CA LYS A 208 13.72 2.68 2.15
C LYS A 208 14.64 1.54 2.56
N TYR A 209 14.10 0.32 2.68
CA TYR A 209 14.91 -0.80 3.13
C TYR A 209 15.98 -1.19 2.12
N SER A 210 15.70 -1.05 0.82
CA SER A 210 16.72 -1.27 -0.22
C SER A 210 17.86 -0.28 -0.08
N TYR A 211 17.55 1.01 0.08
CA TYR A 211 18.52 2.07 0.27
C TYR A 211 19.36 1.89 1.55
N LEU A 212 18.70 1.67 2.70
CA LEU A 212 19.38 1.59 4.00
C LEU A 212 20.20 0.31 4.18
N LYS A 213 19.76 -0.81 3.61
CA LYS A 213 20.46 -2.11 3.76
C LYS A 213 21.47 -2.38 2.64
N GLY A 214 21.35 -1.71 1.49
CA GLY A 214 22.22 -1.91 0.34
C GLY A 214 22.37 -3.40 -0.02
N GLN A 215 23.60 -3.90 -0.02
CA GLN A 215 23.90 -5.31 -0.34
C GLN A 215 23.29 -6.34 0.64
N GLN A 216 22.93 -5.93 1.86
CA GLN A 216 22.29 -6.79 2.85
C GLN A 216 20.75 -6.81 2.72
N TRP A 217 20.20 -6.11 1.73
CA TRP A 217 18.77 -6.09 1.51
C TRP A 217 18.26 -7.48 1.12
N ASP A 218 17.17 -7.89 1.77
CA ASP A 218 16.45 -9.12 1.47
C ASP A 218 15.07 -8.77 0.90
N PHE A 219 14.62 -9.57 -0.06
CA PHE A 219 13.37 -9.34 -0.78
C PHE A 219 12.15 -9.33 0.16
N LYS A 220 12.22 -10.01 1.31
CA LYS A 220 11.15 -10.05 2.32
C LYS A 220 11.03 -8.75 3.13
N SER A 221 12.01 -7.86 3.08
CA SER A 221 11.95 -6.55 3.75
C SER A 221 11.01 -5.58 2.99
N GLY A 222 10.47 -4.56 3.67
CA GLY A 222 9.57 -3.57 3.06
C GLY A 222 8.13 -4.05 2.97
N ARG A 223 7.54 -4.04 1.76
CA ARG A 223 6.13 -4.31 1.50
C ARG A 223 5.61 -5.60 2.11
N ILE A 224 6.40 -6.68 2.05
CA ILE A 224 5.98 -7.99 2.57
C ILE A 224 5.79 -7.88 4.08
N ASN A 225 6.77 -7.36 4.82
CA ASN A 225 6.65 -7.19 6.26
C ASN A 225 5.52 -6.23 6.64
N ASN A 226 5.38 -5.13 5.91
CA ASN A 226 4.38 -4.11 6.15
C ASN A 226 2.95 -4.69 5.96
N CYS A 227 2.63 -5.18 4.77
CA CYS A 227 1.30 -5.67 4.43
C CYS A 227 0.93 -6.93 5.22
N LEU A 228 1.87 -7.86 5.47
CA LEU A 228 1.60 -9.03 6.31
C LEU A 228 1.37 -8.66 7.78
N SER A 229 1.79 -7.48 8.24
CA SER A 229 1.43 -6.99 9.58
C SER A 229 -0.05 -6.62 9.67
N HIS A 230 -0.66 -6.11 8.58
CA HIS A 230 -2.11 -5.93 8.52
C HIS A 230 -2.84 -7.27 8.63
N LEU A 231 -2.33 -8.32 7.99
CA LEU A 231 -2.90 -9.67 8.13
C LEU A 231 -2.83 -10.20 9.56
N THR A 232 -1.78 -9.87 10.34
CA THR A 232 -1.71 -10.22 11.76
C THR A 232 -2.79 -9.51 12.58
N VAL A 233 -3.08 -8.25 12.27
CA VAL A 233 -4.20 -7.53 12.91
C VAL A 233 -5.54 -8.17 12.54
N ILE A 234 -5.74 -8.51 11.25
CA ILE A 234 -6.94 -9.21 10.80
C ILE A 234 -7.09 -10.58 11.48
N ALA A 235 -5.99 -11.34 11.64
CA ALA A 235 -5.99 -12.62 12.34
C ALA A 235 -6.48 -12.50 13.79
N HIS A 236 -6.09 -11.42 14.48
CA HIS A 236 -6.59 -11.12 15.81
C HIS A 236 -8.10 -10.87 15.81
N MET A 237 -8.59 -10.06 14.87
CA MET A 237 -10.00 -9.71 14.75
C MET A 237 -10.89 -10.90 14.37
N GLN A 238 -10.35 -11.87 13.64
CA GLN A 238 -11.01 -13.14 13.34
C GLN A 238 -10.95 -14.15 14.50
N GLY A 239 -10.24 -13.83 15.59
CA GLY A 239 -10.12 -14.69 16.77
C GLY A 239 -9.04 -15.78 16.67
N HIS A 240 -8.15 -15.71 15.68
CA HIS A 240 -7.05 -16.68 15.52
C HIS A 240 -5.85 -16.38 16.43
N MET A 241 -5.82 -15.21 17.07
CA MET A 241 -4.82 -14.87 18.09
C MET A 241 -5.39 -13.94 19.17
N GLY A 242 -4.91 -14.08 20.40
CA GLY A 242 -5.29 -13.19 21.51
C GLY A 242 -4.53 -11.86 21.48
N ILE A 243 -5.09 -10.84 22.17
CA ILE A 243 -4.49 -9.50 22.24
C ILE A 243 -3.07 -9.50 22.83
N SER A 244 -2.79 -10.35 23.84
CA SER A 244 -1.45 -10.48 24.42
C SER A 244 -0.44 -11.01 23.41
N GLU A 245 -0.84 -11.95 22.56
CA GLU A 245 0.03 -12.45 21.48
C GLU A 245 0.26 -11.34 20.44
N LEU A 246 -0.77 -10.59 20.07
CA LEU A 246 -0.68 -9.49 19.12
C LEU A 246 0.33 -8.44 19.60
N ILE A 247 0.16 -7.95 20.83
CA ILE A 247 1.05 -6.96 21.45
C ILE A 247 2.49 -7.48 21.48
N ASN A 248 2.70 -8.72 21.92
CA ASN A 248 4.04 -9.32 22.00
C ASN A 248 4.75 -9.37 20.64
N LYS A 249 4.02 -9.62 19.54
CA LYS A 249 4.62 -9.63 18.20
C LYS A 249 5.09 -8.24 17.75
N PHE A 250 4.36 -7.17 18.08
CA PHE A 250 4.71 -5.81 17.66
C PHE A 250 5.79 -5.13 18.51
N GLN A 251 6.08 -5.65 19.71
CA GLN A 251 7.06 -5.08 20.65
C GLN A 251 8.48 -4.91 20.07
N HIS A 252 8.90 -5.74 19.12
CA HIS A 252 10.31 -5.85 18.72
C HIS A 252 10.67 -5.13 17.42
N GLY A 253 9.77 -4.33 16.85
CA GLY A 253 10.09 -3.62 15.60
C GLY A 253 8.97 -2.83 14.93
N GLY A 254 7.80 -2.69 15.57
CA GLY A 254 6.66 -1.97 14.99
C GLY A 254 5.98 -2.67 13.81
N VAL A 255 6.50 -3.81 13.36
CA VAL A 255 5.90 -4.70 12.36
C VAL A 255 5.87 -6.13 12.90
N ALA A 256 4.85 -6.88 12.51
CA ALA A 256 4.60 -8.25 12.94
C ALA A 256 4.02 -9.06 11.77
N PRO A 257 4.81 -9.42 10.74
CA PRO A 257 4.30 -10.13 9.58
C PRO A 257 3.65 -11.47 9.95
N LEU A 258 2.46 -11.73 9.42
CA LEU A 258 1.81 -13.03 9.53
C LEU A 258 2.66 -14.10 8.85
N ALA A 259 2.89 -15.22 9.53
CA ALA A 259 3.65 -16.32 8.98
C ALA A 259 2.88 -17.01 7.83
N GLN A 260 3.58 -17.40 6.77
CA GLN A 260 2.96 -17.98 5.56
C GLN A 260 2.12 -19.22 5.85
N ASN A 261 2.51 -20.07 6.80
CA ASN A 261 1.73 -21.24 7.19
C ASN A 261 0.37 -20.90 7.83
N LYS A 262 0.14 -19.64 8.22
CA LYS A 262 -1.13 -19.15 8.76
C LYS A 262 -2.01 -18.45 7.72
N PHE A 263 -1.59 -18.34 6.46
CA PHE A 263 -2.41 -17.65 5.45
C PHE A 263 -3.78 -18.30 5.27
N ASN A 264 -3.86 -19.64 5.31
CA ASN A 264 -5.14 -20.33 5.20
C ASN A 264 -6.06 -20.09 6.41
N GLU A 265 -5.49 -19.80 7.59
CA GLU A 265 -6.29 -19.46 8.79
C GLU A 265 -7.03 -18.13 8.56
N VAL A 266 -6.35 -17.14 7.95
CA VAL A 266 -6.83 -15.76 7.85
C VAL A 266 -7.59 -15.49 6.54
N CYS A 267 -7.12 -16.08 5.44
CA CYS A 267 -7.68 -15.89 4.10
C CYS A 267 -8.63 -17.04 3.68
N GLY A 268 -8.78 -18.08 4.50
CA GLY A 268 -9.64 -19.22 4.21
C GLY A 268 -9.28 -19.95 2.90
N ASP A 269 -10.30 -20.31 2.13
CA ASP A 269 -10.18 -21.02 0.84
C ASP A 269 -9.80 -20.09 -0.33
N LEU A 270 -9.66 -18.79 -0.07
CA LEU A 270 -9.31 -17.79 -1.08
C LEU A 270 -7.81 -17.81 -1.43
N VAL A 271 -6.99 -18.46 -0.60
CA VAL A 271 -5.55 -18.61 -0.85
C VAL A 271 -5.21 -20.07 -1.05
N ILE A 272 -4.73 -20.41 -2.24
CA ILE A 272 -4.24 -21.74 -2.57
C ILE A 272 -2.72 -21.74 -2.42
N GLN A 273 -2.20 -22.62 -1.57
CA GLN A 273 -0.75 -22.73 -1.33
C GLN A 273 -0.13 -23.92 -2.07
N GLU A 274 0.64 -23.64 -3.11
CA GLU A 274 1.28 -24.63 -4.00
C GLU A 274 2.78 -24.82 -3.76
#